data_AF-A0A1G2DPE6-F1
#
_entry.id   AF-A0A1G2DPE6-F1
#
_cell.length_a   1.000
_cell.length_b   1.000
_cell.length_c   1.000
_cell.angle_alpha   90.00
_cell.angle_beta   90.00
_cell.angle_gamma   90.00
#
_symmetry.space_group_name_H-M   'P 1'
#
loop_
_entity.id
_entity.type
_entity.pdbx_description
1 polymer ?
#
loop_
_entity_poly.entity_id
_entity_poly.type
_entity_poly.pdbx_seq_one_letter_code
_entity_poly.pdbx_strand_id
1 'polypeptide(L)'
;METIVGRTLSVHQEHEMLLKLEAAGLTDKLAQKVVDSKGNDLAAKVVRLIQNGGFEPSTSQKLAREIMGENFFGIEEAIKHLGVNATKQQLAYLAKVPFSEEQLSSCKDTHVLVAVFPMSILDIRGKVKRELFCNPDNAWYNRQAFAKDKGEVDWELVRKEPIANSTNKTWNDQQALLGNDEETPTARIVVYTMVGHFLATEKRLFKKIYVRCVDLDSDGHRVYVGNLDAEGLFVYNWRDDDRTDDLGLSAARKQ
;
A
#
# COMPACT_ATOMS: atom_id res chain seq x y z
N MET A 1 -10.61 -37.04 -13.64
CA MET A 1 -11.05 -35.98 -14.56
C MET A 1 -9.89 -35.02 -14.69
N GLU A 2 -9.06 -35.21 -15.71
CA GLU A 2 -7.97 -34.27 -16.02
C GLU A 2 -8.58 -32.99 -16.55
N THR A 3 -8.43 -31.90 -15.81
CA THR A 3 -8.72 -30.56 -16.31
C THR A 3 -7.74 -30.29 -17.43
N ILE A 4 -8.18 -30.38 -18.68
CA ILE A 4 -7.37 -29.95 -19.83
C ILE A 4 -7.20 -28.44 -19.68
N VAL A 5 -6.05 -28.03 -19.17
CA VAL A 5 -5.64 -26.62 -19.16
C VAL A 5 -5.38 -26.24 -20.61
N GLY A 6 -6.31 -25.52 -21.22
CA GLY A 6 -6.14 -24.98 -22.57
C GLY A 6 -4.90 -24.09 -22.64
N ARG A 7 -4.17 -24.14 -23.76
CA ARG A 7 -2.98 -23.31 -23.99
C ARG A 7 -3.38 -21.83 -24.04
N THR A 8 -2.76 -21.02 -23.18
CA THR A 8 -3.00 -19.57 -23.14
C THR A 8 -2.06 -18.79 -24.07
N LEU A 9 -0.84 -19.28 -24.28
CA LEU A 9 0.16 -18.65 -25.16
C LEU A 9 0.07 -19.21 -26.59
N SER A 10 0.34 -18.36 -27.58
CA SER A 10 0.52 -18.84 -28.96
C SER A 10 1.85 -19.56 -29.13
N VAL A 11 1.92 -20.49 -30.08
CA VAL A 11 3.15 -21.24 -30.39
C VAL A 11 4.32 -20.30 -30.72
N HIS A 12 4.05 -19.17 -31.38
CA HIS A 12 5.08 -18.17 -31.67
C HIS A 12 5.65 -17.53 -30.41
N GLN A 13 4.79 -17.16 -29.45
CA GLN A 13 5.23 -16.58 -28.16
C GLN A 13 6.02 -17.58 -27.31
N GLU A 14 5.63 -18.85 -27.31
CA GLU A 14 6.36 -19.92 -26.62
C GLU A 14 7.78 -20.06 -27.18
N HIS A 15 7.91 -20.11 -28.50
CA HIS A 15 9.21 -20.23 -29.17
C HIS A 15 10.12 -19.02 -28.90
N GLU A 16 9.60 -17.80 -29.07
CA GLU A 16 10.36 -16.58 -28.80
C GLU A 16 10.81 -16.49 -27.35
N MET A 17 9.93 -16.82 -26.38
CA MET A 17 10.28 -16.85 -24.97
C MET A 17 11.43 -17.84 -24.71
N LEU A 18 11.35 -19.05 -25.26
CA LEU A 18 12.36 -20.08 -25.06
C LEU A 18 13.72 -19.63 -25.61
N LEU A 19 13.76 -19.06 -26.82
CA LEU A 19 14.98 -18.50 -27.41
C LEU A 19 15.60 -17.41 -26.52
N LYS A 20 14.80 -16.52 -25.94
CA LYS A 20 15.29 -15.48 -25.02
C LYS A 20 15.86 -16.09 -23.73
N LEU A 21 15.23 -17.11 -23.19
CA LEU A 21 15.70 -17.80 -21.99
C LEU A 21 16.98 -18.60 -22.25
N GLU A 22 17.09 -19.29 -23.38
CA GLU A 22 18.30 -19.98 -23.81
C GLU A 22 19.47 -18.99 -23.98
N ALA A 23 19.23 -17.85 -24.63
CA ALA A 23 20.22 -16.78 -24.75
C ALA A 23 20.65 -16.20 -23.39
N ALA A 24 19.76 -16.23 -22.39
CA ALA A 24 20.05 -15.85 -21.00
C ALA A 24 20.71 -16.98 -20.17
N GLY A 25 20.92 -18.16 -20.75
CA GLY A 25 21.62 -19.29 -20.13
C GLY A 25 20.72 -20.42 -19.60
N LEU A 26 19.44 -20.47 -19.98
CA LEU A 26 18.60 -21.64 -19.70
C LEU A 26 19.11 -22.84 -20.50
N THR A 27 19.64 -23.84 -19.80
CA THR A 27 20.12 -25.11 -20.40
C THR A 27 19.08 -26.20 -20.22
N ASP A 28 19.16 -27.30 -20.99
CA ASP A 28 18.31 -28.48 -20.82
C ASP A 28 18.24 -28.96 -19.36
N LYS A 29 19.39 -28.95 -18.67
CA LYS A 29 19.47 -29.34 -17.25
C LYS A 29 18.69 -28.38 -16.34
N LEU A 30 18.70 -27.08 -16.62
CA LEU A 30 17.94 -26.10 -15.85
C LEU A 30 16.44 -26.16 -16.21
N ALA A 31 16.11 -26.35 -17.48
CA ALA A 31 14.73 -26.55 -17.92
C ALA A 31 14.12 -27.79 -17.26
N GLN A 32 14.85 -28.92 -17.23
CA GLN A 32 14.40 -30.14 -16.57
C GLN A 32 14.18 -29.94 -15.07
N LYS A 33 15.01 -29.15 -14.38
CA LYS A 33 14.75 -28.79 -12.97
C LYS A 33 13.44 -28.06 -12.75
N VAL A 34 13.05 -27.17 -13.69
CA VAL A 34 11.76 -26.49 -13.63
C VAL A 34 10.62 -27.50 -13.82
N VAL A 35 10.74 -28.40 -14.79
CA VAL A 35 9.77 -29.48 -15.06
C VAL A 35 9.60 -30.40 -13.85
N ASP A 36 10.70 -30.80 -13.23
CA ASP A 36 10.70 -31.71 -12.08
C ASP A 36 10.29 -31.02 -10.76
N SER A 37 10.09 -29.69 -10.78
CA SER A 37 9.74 -28.94 -9.58
C SER A 37 8.36 -29.31 -9.06
N LYS A 38 8.30 -29.69 -7.78
CA LYS A 38 7.05 -30.11 -7.13
C LYS A 38 6.00 -29.01 -7.23
N GLY A 39 4.83 -29.35 -7.77
CA GLY A 39 3.71 -28.41 -7.88
C GLY A 39 4.00 -27.18 -8.72
N ASN A 40 4.97 -27.24 -9.65
CA ASN A 40 5.37 -26.14 -10.53
C ASN A 40 5.99 -24.92 -9.79
N ASP A 41 6.58 -25.15 -8.61
CA ASP A 41 7.13 -24.10 -7.73
C ASP A 41 8.15 -23.19 -8.43
N LEU A 42 9.07 -23.76 -9.21
CA LEU A 42 10.10 -22.97 -9.88
C LEU A 42 9.52 -22.09 -11.00
N ALA A 43 8.58 -22.62 -11.79
CA ALA A 43 7.91 -21.81 -12.80
C ALA A 43 7.07 -20.69 -12.17
N ALA A 44 6.38 -20.98 -11.06
CA ALA A 44 5.62 -19.98 -10.32
C ALA A 44 6.53 -18.84 -9.81
N LYS A 45 7.75 -19.15 -9.37
CA LYS A 45 8.75 -18.15 -8.97
C LYS A 45 9.20 -17.26 -10.14
N VAL A 46 9.44 -17.86 -11.32
CA VAL A 46 9.79 -17.09 -12.53
C VAL A 46 8.65 -16.17 -12.94
N VAL A 47 7.41 -16.68 -12.97
CA VAL A 47 6.22 -15.87 -13.27
C VAL A 47 6.09 -14.72 -12.28
N ARG A 48 6.24 -14.97 -10.98
CA ARG A 48 6.19 -13.93 -9.94
C ARG A 48 7.28 -12.88 -10.14
N LEU A 49 8.51 -13.29 -10.45
CA LEU A 49 9.62 -12.38 -10.72
C LEU A 49 9.31 -11.46 -11.91
N ILE A 50 8.78 -12.02 -13.00
CA ILE A 50 8.38 -11.25 -14.18
C ILE A 50 7.24 -10.28 -13.86
N GLN A 51 6.21 -10.75 -13.14
CA GLN A 51 5.07 -9.92 -12.71
C GLN A 51 5.50 -8.74 -11.84
N ASN A 52 6.54 -8.93 -11.01
CA ASN A 52 7.10 -7.90 -10.15
C ASN A 52 8.19 -7.07 -10.84
N GLY A 53 8.31 -7.12 -12.18
CA GLY A 53 9.30 -6.34 -12.93
C GLY A 53 10.75 -6.72 -12.65
N GLY A 54 11.01 -7.96 -12.23
CA GLY A 54 12.33 -8.44 -11.85
C GLY A 54 12.74 -8.11 -10.41
N PHE A 55 11.82 -7.59 -9.59
CA PHE A 55 12.12 -7.28 -8.19
C PHE A 55 12.15 -8.53 -7.31
N GLU A 56 13.19 -8.62 -6.46
CA GLU A 56 13.29 -9.62 -5.39
C GLU A 56 13.36 -8.93 -4.02
N PRO A 57 12.55 -9.35 -3.05
CA PRO A 57 12.57 -8.76 -1.72
C PRO A 57 13.85 -9.11 -0.96
N SER A 58 14.36 -8.14 -0.21
CA SER A 58 15.52 -8.33 0.67
C SER A 58 15.20 -9.25 1.86
N THR A 59 16.22 -9.72 2.58
CA THR A 59 16.02 -10.47 3.83
C THR A 59 15.23 -9.66 4.87
N SER A 60 15.50 -8.36 4.98
CA SER A 60 14.78 -7.46 5.90
C SER A 60 13.29 -7.37 5.55
N GLN A 61 12.95 -7.25 4.27
CA GLN A 61 11.55 -7.22 3.82
C GLN A 61 10.84 -8.55 4.03
N LYS A 62 11.52 -9.67 3.77
CA LYS A 62 10.95 -11.01 4.00
C LYS A 62 10.61 -11.23 5.48
N LEU A 63 11.51 -10.83 6.37
CA LEU A 63 11.30 -10.92 7.81
C LEU A 63 10.16 -10.01 8.27
N ALA A 64 10.13 -8.75 7.81
CA ALA A 64 9.05 -7.84 8.14
C ALA A 64 7.67 -8.36 7.68
N ARG A 65 7.62 -8.96 6.48
CA ARG A 65 6.41 -9.63 5.97
C ARG A 65 6.00 -10.80 6.85
N GLU A 66 6.95 -11.63 7.30
CA GLU A 66 6.67 -12.75 8.20
C GLU A 66 6.06 -12.29 9.54
N ILE A 67 6.60 -11.21 10.12
CA ILE A 67 6.12 -10.64 11.38
C ILE A 67 4.74 -9.97 11.22
N MET A 68 4.58 -9.13 10.20
CA MET A 68 3.39 -8.30 10.00
C MET A 68 2.22 -9.06 9.35
N GLY A 69 2.49 -10.18 8.67
CA GLY A 69 1.47 -11.02 8.04
C GLY A 69 0.63 -10.26 7.01
N GLU A 70 -0.69 -10.27 7.17
CA GLU A 70 -1.61 -9.55 6.29
C GLU A 70 -1.52 -8.02 6.40
N ASN A 71 -0.94 -7.50 7.48
CA ASN A 71 -0.73 -6.07 7.69
C ASN A 71 0.62 -5.59 7.10
N PHE A 72 1.11 -6.28 6.07
CA PHE A 72 2.27 -5.90 5.29
C PHE A 72 1.86 -5.55 3.86
N PHE A 73 2.11 -4.32 3.45
CA PHE A 73 1.96 -3.85 2.07
C PHE A 73 3.33 -3.40 1.54
N GLY A 74 4.08 -4.32 0.96
CA GLY A 74 5.44 -4.06 0.48
C GLY A 74 5.51 -3.65 -0.98
N ILE A 75 6.73 -3.68 -1.52
CA ILE A 75 7.03 -3.31 -2.91
C ILE A 75 6.27 -4.19 -3.91
N GLU A 76 6.18 -5.50 -3.64
CA GLU A 76 5.45 -6.43 -4.51
C GLU A 76 3.96 -6.07 -4.58
N GLU A 77 3.34 -5.75 -3.44
CA GLU A 77 1.94 -5.32 -3.39
C GLU A 77 1.73 -3.97 -4.09
N ALA A 78 2.65 -3.02 -3.89
CA ALA A 78 2.61 -1.72 -4.55
C ALA A 78 2.69 -1.84 -6.08
N ILE A 79 3.59 -2.69 -6.60
CA ILE A 79 3.70 -2.96 -8.04
C ILE A 79 2.40 -3.62 -8.55
N LYS A 80 1.95 -4.68 -7.87
CA LYS A 80 0.80 -5.47 -8.30
C LYS A 80 -0.51 -4.69 -8.27
N HIS A 81 -0.78 -3.97 -7.19
CA HIS A 81 -2.10 -3.39 -6.91
C HIS A 81 -2.21 -1.91 -7.32
N LEU A 82 -1.10 -1.16 -7.29
CA LEU A 82 -1.08 0.26 -7.64
C LEU A 82 -0.33 0.55 -8.95
N GLY A 83 0.25 -0.47 -9.59
CA GLY A 83 0.99 -0.33 -10.83
C GLY A 83 2.23 0.54 -10.68
N VAL A 84 2.88 0.48 -9.51
CA VAL A 84 4.12 1.21 -9.24
C VAL A 84 5.20 0.77 -10.22
N ASN A 85 5.86 1.74 -10.85
CA ASN A 85 7.06 1.53 -11.65
C ASN A 85 8.26 2.11 -10.90
N ALA A 86 8.84 1.31 -10.01
CA ALA A 86 9.89 1.74 -9.10
C ALA A 86 11.24 1.91 -9.81
N THR A 87 11.95 2.99 -9.51
CA THR A 87 13.33 3.15 -9.97
C THR A 87 14.29 2.30 -9.13
N LYS A 88 15.47 1.97 -9.67
CA LYS A 88 16.51 1.26 -8.90
C LYS A 88 16.88 1.98 -7.60
N GLN A 89 16.85 3.32 -7.60
CA GLN A 89 17.13 4.13 -6.41
C GLN A 89 16.04 3.96 -5.34
N GLN A 90 14.77 3.99 -5.74
CA GLN A 90 13.64 3.76 -4.82
C GLN A 90 13.68 2.34 -4.24
N LEU A 91 13.97 1.33 -5.07
CA LEU A 91 14.12 -0.05 -4.63
C LEU A 91 15.30 -0.21 -3.64
N ALA A 92 16.41 0.47 -3.90
CA ALA A 92 17.56 0.47 -2.99
C ALA A 92 17.25 1.18 -1.66
N TYR A 93 16.52 2.29 -1.70
CA TYR A 93 16.07 3.01 -0.51
C TYR A 93 15.19 2.13 0.38
N LEU A 94 14.19 1.47 -0.22
CA LEU A 94 13.27 0.58 0.49
C LEU A 94 13.87 -0.81 0.81
N ALA A 95 15.13 -1.07 0.45
CA ALA A 95 15.75 -2.37 0.63
C ALA A 95 15.80 -2.80 2.09
N LYS A 96 15.92 -1.85 3.02
CA LYS A 96 15.91 -2.10 4.47
C LYS A 96 14.65 -1.49 5.08
N VAL A 97 13.92 -2.28 5.86
CA VAL A 97 12.80 -1.81 6.68
C VAL A 97 13.39 -1.10 7.92
N PRO A 98 13.01 0.15 8.22
CA PRO A 98 13.63 0.94 9.29
C PRO A 98 13.14 0.62 10.70
N PHE A 99 12.16 -0.28 10.84
CA PHE A 99 11.61 -0.70 12.13
C PHE A 99 12.25 -2.00 12.64
N SER A 100 12.52 -2.08 13.95
CA SER A 100 13.04 -3.27 14.59
C SER A 100 12.02 -4.41 14.63
N GLU A 101 12.50 -5.65 14.76
CA GLU A 101 11.61 -6.82 14.90
C GLU A 101 10.68 -6.70 16.12
N GLU A 102 11.13 -6.07 17.21
CA GLU A 102 10.33 -5.81 18.41
C GLU A 102 9.23 -4.77 18.14
N GLN A 103 9.56 -3.68 17.43
CA GLN A 103 8.59 -2.67 17.01
C GLN A 103 7.54 -3.30 16.09
N LEU A 104 7.96 -4.09 15.09
CA LEU A 104 7.04 -4.76 14.19
C LEU A 104 6.17 -5.78 14.93
N SER A 105 6.76 -6.57 15.83
CA SER A 105 6.02 -7.58 16.60
C SER A 105 4.98 -6.96 17.53
N SER A 106 5.28 -5.81 18.16
CA SER A 106 4.32 -5.09 19.00
C SER A 106 3.22 -4.38 18.20
N CYS A 107 3.50 -4.04 16.94
CA CYS A 107 2.58 -3.31 16.08
C CYS A 107 1.78 -4.20 15.11
N LYS A 108 2.13 -5.49 14.96
CA LYS A 108 1.58 -6.39 13.93
C LYS A 108 0.05 -6.49 13.90
N ASP A 109 -0.62 -6.29 15.04
CA ASP A 109 -2.08 -6.40 15.16
C ASP A 109 -2.78 -5.03 15.08
N THR A 110 -2.05 -3.93 15.16
CA THR A 110 -2.59 -2.56 15.30
C THR A 110 -2.19 -1.62 14.17
N HIS A 111 -1.13 -1.96 13.43
CA HIS A 111 -0.58 -1.14 12.35
C HIS A 111 -0.43 -1.94 11.07
N VAL A 112 -0.34 -1.21 9.95
CA VAL A 112 0.05 -1.71 8.64
C VAL A 112 1.44 -1.15 8.33
N LEU A 113 2.39 -2.03 8.00
CA LEU A 113 3.68 -1.63 7.46
C LEU A 113 3.57 -1.48 5.95
N VAL A 114 3.90 -0.31 5.42
CA VAL A 114 3.64 0.08 4.03
C VAL A 114 4.91 0.62 3.38
N ALA A 115 5.28 0.06 2.22
CA ALA A 115 6.27 0.65 1.32
C ALA A 115 5.57 1.72 0.46
N VAL A 116 5.67 2.97 0.85
CA VAL A 116 5.04 4.10 0.15
C VAL A 116 5.94 4.54 -1.00
N PHE A 117 5.34 4.64 -2.19
CA PHE A 117 5.98 5.21 -3.37
C PHE A 117 5.43 6.60 -3.69
N PRO A 118 6.18 7.45 -4.42
CA PRO A 118 5.73 8.77 -4.82
C PRO A 118 4.47 8.74 -5.71
N MET A 119 3.30 8.75 -5.08
CA MET A 119 1.99 8.72 -5.71
C MET A 119 1.06 9.66 -4.97
N SER A 120 0.44 10.58 -5.72
CA SER A 120 -0.57 11.46 -5.18
C SER A 120 -1.91 10.74 -4.97
N ILE A 121 -2.82 11.33 -4.20
CA ILE A 121 -4.20 10.83 -4.06
C ILE A 121 -4.84 10.69 -5.45
N LEU A 122 -4.57 11.65 -6.35
CA LEU A 122 -5.08 11.61 -7.73
C LEU A 122 -4.46 10.46 -8.54
N ASP A 123 -3.16 10.20 -8.40
CA ASP A 123 -2.49 9.07 -9.06
C ASP A 123 -3.07 7.73 -8.58
N ILE A 124 -3.22 7.54 -7.27
CA ILE A 124 -3.79 6.32 -6.66
C ILE A 124 -5.20 6.09 -7.21
N ARG A 125 -6.04 7.13 -7.19
CA ARG A 125 -7.41 7.07 -7.70
C ARG A 125 -7.47 6.68 -9.18
N GLY A 126 -6.53 7.17 -10.00
CA GLY A 126 -6.44 6.82 -11.42
C GLY A 126 -5.97 5.39 -11.71
N LYS A 127 -5.47 4.66 -10.70
CA LYS A 127 -4.97 3.29 -10.82
C LYS A 127 -5.94 2.22 -10.33
N VAL A 128 -7.01 2.62 -9.66
CA VAL A 128 -7.96 1.71 -9.03
C VAL A 128 -9.35 1.82 -9.66
N LYS A 129 -10.23 0.89 -9.29
CA LYS A 129 -11.64 0.95 -9.67
C LYS A 129 -12.27 2.26 -9.19
N ARG A 130 -13.04 2.91 -10.05
CA ARG A 130 -13.70 4.21 -9.79
C ARG A 130 -14.46 4.21 -8.47
N GLU A 131 -15.16 3.11 -8.19
CA GLU A 131 -16.05 2.93 -7.03
C GLU A 131 -15.30 2.89 -5.70
N LEU A 132 -13.97 2.81 -5.73
CA LEU A 132 -13.17 2.82 -4.50
C LEU A 132 -13.06 4.23 -3.90
N PHE A 133 -13.45 5.28 -4.63
CA PHE A 133 -13.50 6.65 -4.16
C PHE A 133 -14.92 7.20 -4.33
N CYS A 134 -15.40 7.93 -3.32
CA CYS A 134 -16.70 8.59 -3.43
C CYS A 134 -16.59 9.84 -4.32
N ASN A 135 -17.52 9.95 -5.28
CA ASN A 135 -17.67 11.10 -6.19
C ASN A 135 -16.36 11.60 -6.84
N PRO A 136 -15.57 10.73 -7.49
CA PRO A 136 -14.19 11.04 -7.88
C PRO A 136 -14.07 12.12 -8.97
N ASP A 137 -15.03 12.18 -9.90
CA ASP A 137 -14.94 13.06 -11.08
C ASP A 137 -14.98 14.56 -10.72
N ASN A 138 -15.80 14.91 -9.73
CA ASN A 138 -16.00 16.30 -9.29
C ASN A 138 -15.53 16.53 -7.84
N ALA A 139 -14.62 15.68 -7.36
CA ALA A 139 -14.12 15.79 -6.00
C ALA A 139 -13.47 17.16 -5.75
N TRP A 140 -13.85 17.82 -4.65
CA TRP A 140 -13.39 19.16 -4.28
C TRP A 140 -11.86 19.25 -4.19
N TYR A 141 -11.21 18.15 -3.76
CA TYR A 141 -9.76 18.08 -3.59
C TYR A 141 -8.98 17.97 -4.91
N ASN A 142 -9.63 17.84 -6.07
CA ASN A 142 -8.97 17.77 -7.38
C ASN A 142 -8.06 18.98 -7.67
N ARG A 143 -8.35 20.12 -7.04
CA ARG A 143 -7.58 21.36 -7.21
C ARG A 143 -6.57 21.61 -6.08
N GLN A 144 -6.65 20.86 -4.99
CA GLN A 144 -5.88 21.08 -3.78
C GLN A 144 -4.44 20.59 -3.90
N ALA A 145 -3.51 21.28 -3.24
CA ALA A 145 -2.08 20.95 -3.28
C ALA A 145 -1.80 19.58 -2.65
N PHE A 146 -2.36 19.31 -1.47
CA PHE A 146 -2.16 18.03 -0.74
C PHE A 146 -2.57 16.80 -1.59
N ALA A 147 -3.61 16.93 -2.40
CA ALA A 147 -4.10 15.81 -3.20
C ALA A 147 -3.23 15.52 -4.43
N LYS A 148 -2.47 16.51 -4.90
CA LYS A 148 -1.52 16.42 -6.02
C LYS A 148 -0.10 16.12 -5.56
N ASP A 149 0.20 16.34 -4.28
CA ASP A 149 1.49 16.01 -3.72
C ASP A 149 1.74 14.51 -3.84
N LYS A 150 2.89 14.18 -4.43
CA LYS A 150 3.33 12.80 -4.58
C LYS A 150 4.14 12.35 -3.39
N GLY A 151 4.68 13.29 -2.60
CA GLY A 151 5.68 13.09 -1.56
C GLY A 151 6.83 12.19 -1.98
N GLU A 152 7.47 11.58 -0.99
CA GLU A 152 8.69 10.79 -1.20
C GLU A 152 8.46 9.30 -1.01
N VAL A 153 9.48 8.51 -1.35
CA VAL A 153 9.53 7.07 -1.15
C VAL A 153 9.89 6.79 0.30
N ASP A 154 9.12 5.97 1.00
CA ASP A 154 9.42 5.66 2.41
C ASP A 154 8.74 4.39 2.95
N TRP A 155 9.19 3.91 4.10
CA TRP A 155 8.50 2.91 4.91
C TRP A 155 7.65 3.57 5.99
N GLU A 156 6.35 3.33 5.96
CA GLU A 156 5.41 3.88 6.93
C GLU A 156 4.80 2.77 7.79
N LEU A 157 4.67 3.00 9.09
CA LEU A 157 4.00 2.07 10.01
C LEU A 157 2.75 2.75 10.57
N VAL A 158 1.63 2.58 9.87
CA VAL A 158 0.40 3.38 10.04
C VAL A 158 -0.62 2.60 10.85
N ARG A 159 -1.23 3.22 11.87
CA ARG A 159 -2.32 2.59 12.64
C ARG A 159 -3.51 2.27 11.75
N LYS A 160 -4.12 1.10 11.97
CA LYS A 160 -5.31 0.63 11.24
C LYS A 160 -6.63 1.15 11.85
N GLU A 161 -6.54 1.73 13.04
CA GLU A 161 -7.63 2.31 13.84
C GLU A 161 -7.23 3.70 14.33
N PRO A 162 -8.20 4.61 14.57
CA PRO A 162 -7.90 5.93 15.11
C PRO A 162 -7.23 5.81 16.48
N ILE A 163 -6.52 6.86 16.88
CA ILE A 163 -6.04 6.97 18.27
C ILE A 163 -7.24 6.83 19.23
N ALA A 164 -7.09 5.98 20.25
CA ALA A 164 -8.15 5.71 21.20
C ALA A 164 -8.60 7.01 21.90
N ASN A 165 -9.91 7.19 22.07
CA ASN A 165 -10.52 8.39 22.65
C ASN A 165 -10.21 9.70 21.89
N SER A 166 -9.83 9.63 20.61
CA SER A 166 -9.58 10.83 19.79
C SER A 166 -10.84 11.44 19.17
N THR A 167 -11.99 10.79 19.24
CA THR A 167 -13.24 11.35 18.70
C THR A 167 -13.81 12.45 19.58
N ASN A 168 -14.69 13.29 19.00
CA ASN A 168 -15.36 14.40 19.67
C ASN A 168 -14.37 15.38 20.37
N LYS A 169 -13.26 15.67 19.70
CA LYS A 169 -12.15 16.50 20.19
C LYS A 169 -11.70 17.51 19.15
N THR A 170 -11.18 18.64 19.63
CA THR A 170 -10.47 19.59 18.76
C THR A 170 -9.18 18.97 18.23
N TRP A 171 -8.59 19.55 17.19
CA TRP A 171 -7.28 19.13 16.68
C TRP A 171 -6.22 19.13 17.79
N ASN A 172 -6.14 20.20 18.58
CA ASN A 172 -5.16 20.30 19.67
C ASN A 172 -5.37 19.22 20.73
N ASP A 173 -6.63 18.95 21.11
CA ASP A 173 -6.96 17.87 22.06
C ASP A 173 -6.61 16.49 21.50
N GLN A 174 -6.75 16.29 20.19
CA GLN A 174 -6.37 15.05 19.52
C GLN A 174 -4.85 14.89 19.47
N GLN A 175 -4.11 15.94 19.10
CA GLN A 175 -2.64 15.92 19.06
C GLN A 175 -2.04 15.58 20.43
N ALA A 176 -2.66 16.05 21.51
CA ALA A 176 -2.24 15.73 22.87
C ALA A 176 -2.37 14.23 23.26
N LEU A 177 -3.06 13.41 22.44
CA LEU A 177 -3.20 11.96 22.65
C LEU A 177 -2.12 11.13 21.94
N LEU A 178 -1.31 11.74 21.07
CA LEU A 178 -0.26 11.02 20.35
C LEU A 178 0.83 10.56 21.33
N GLY A 179 1.31 9.33 21.13
CA GLY A 179 2.53 8.88 21.76
C GLY A 179 3.75 9.72 21.31
N ASN A 180 4.80 9.75 22.13
CA ASN A 180 6.03 10.47 21.79
C ASN A 180 6.68 9.95 20.49
N ASP A 181 6.48 8.67 20.20
CA ASP A 181 6.95 7.94 19.02
C ASP A 181 5.89 7.84 17.92
N GLU A 182 4.80 8.61 18.02
CA GLU A 182 3.77 8.71 16.99
C GLU A 182 3.74 10.11 16.39
N GLU A 183 3.26 10.18 15.16
CA GLU A 183 2.94 11.42 14.45
C GLU A 183 1.67 11.25 13.63
N THR A 184 1.07 12.37 13.23
CA THR A 184 -0.09 12.33 12.32
C THR A 184 0.38 12.28 10.87
N PRO A 185 0.08 11.22 10.11
CA PRO A 185 0.47 11.10 8.72
C PRO A 185 -0.29 12.08 7.81
N THR A 186 0.21 12.25 6.59
CA THR A 186 -0.51 12.95 5.53
C THR A 186 -1.69 12.12 5.01
N ALA A 187 -2.71 12.79 4.47
CA ALA A 187 -3.85 12.19 3.80
C ALA A 187 -3.39 11.29 2.66
N ARG A 188 -2.34 11.67 1.93
CA ARG A 188 -1.71 10.81 0.92
C ARG A 188 -1.31 9.45 1.51
N ILE A 189 -0.58 9.43 2.62
CA ILE A 189 -0.11 8.19 3.27
C ILE A 189 -1.30 7.36 3.77
N VAL A 190 -2.29 8.00 4.40
CA VAL A 190 -3.48 7.28 4.90
C VAL A 190 -4.30 6.71 3.74
N VAL A 191 -4.54 7.46 2.67
CA VAL A 191 -5.22 6.96 1.46
C VAL A 191 -4.45 5.82 0.81
N TYR A 192 -3.12 5.96 0.64
CA TYR A 192 -2.26 4.92 0.09
C TYR A 192 -2.39 3.61 0.89
N THR A 193 -2.34 3.74 2.21
CA THR A 193 -2.47 2.61 3.14
C THR A 193 -3.85 1.96 3.06
N MET A 194 -4.92 2.74 3.14
CA MET A 194 -6.29 2.23 3.10
C MET A 194 -6.60 1.50 1.80
N VAL A 195 -6.24 2.11 0.66
CA VAL A 195 -6.48 1.55 -0.67
C VAL A 195 -5.61 0.34 -0.90
N GLY A 196 -4.31 0.43 -0.61
CA GLY A 196 -3.37 -0.68 -0.77
C GLY A 196 -3.78 -1.89 0.06
N HIS A 197 -4.03 -1.69 1.35
CA HIS A 197 -4.47 -2.75 2.26
C HIS A 197 -5.77 -3.42 1.77
N PHE A 198 -6.77 -2.63 1.35
CA PHE A 198 -8.01 -3.19 0.81
C PHE A 198 -7.79 -4.03 -0.45
N LEU A 199 -6.96 -3.57 -1.38
CA LEU A 199 -6.69 -4.31 -2.62
C LEU A 199 -5.91 -5.61 -2.37
N ALA A 200 -5.08 -5.65 -1.33
CA ALA A 200 -4.29 -6.83 -0.97
C ALA A 200 -5.08 -7.86 -0.14
N THR A 201 -6.04 -7.42 0.69
CA THR A 201 -6.67 -8.26 1.73
C THR A 201 -8.20 -8.30 1.68
N GLU A 202 -8.84 -7.45 0.89
CA GLU A 202 -10.29 -7.17 0.88
C GLU A 202 -10.85 -6.62 2.20
N LYS A 203 -9.99 -6.31 3.18
CA LYS A 203 -10.35 -5.72 4.48
C LYS A 203 -10.28 -4.20 4.42
N ARG A 204 -11.35 -3.56 4.87
CA ARG A 204 -11.53 -2.10 4.85
C ARG A 204 -11.10 -1.49 6.18
N LEU A 205 -10.12 -0.60 6.13
CA LEU A 205 -9.72 0.24 7.27
C LEU A 205 -10.70 1.41 7.43
N PHE A 206 -10.90 1.88 8.66
CA PHE A 206 -11.73 3.06 8.97
C PHE A 206 -13.15 3.03 8.34
N LYS A 207 -13.82 1.86 8.34
CA LYS A 207 -15.09 1.65 7.62
C LYS A 207 -16.24 2.59 8.04
N LYS A 208 -16.26 3.08 9.27
CA LYS A 208 -17.36 3.89 9.83
C LYS A 208 -16.86 5.13 10.59
N ILE A 209 -15.64 5.54 10.31
CA ILE A 209 -14.98 6.62 11.04
C ILE A 209 -14.07 7.37 10.09
N TYR A 210 -13.95 8.67 10.33
CA TYR A 210 -12.99 9.54 9.69
C TYR A 210 -11.79 9.73 10.59
N VAL A 211 -10.63 9.95 9.99
CA VAL A 211 -9.41 10.29 10.70
C VAL A 211 -8.79 11.53 10.12
N ARG A 212 -8.50 12.51 10.98
CA ARG A 212 -7.75 13.71 10.60
C ARG A 212 -6.31 13.34 10.23
N CYS A 213 -5.80 14.01 9.22
CA CYS A 213 -4.44 13.94 8.73
C CYS A 213 -3.75 15.29 8.95
N VAL A 214 -2.43 15.39 8.77
CA VAL A 214 -1.71 16.66 8.99
C VAL A 214 -1.97 17.71 7.91
N ASP A 215 -2.51 17.34 6.74
CA ASP A 215 -2.70 18.29 5.64
C ASP A 215 -3.77 19.35 5.92
N LEU A 216 -3.54 20.53 5.34
CA LEU A 216 -4.51 21.61 5.25
C LEU A 216 -4.94 21.80 3.80
N ASP A 217 -6.20 22.18 3.59
CA ASP A 217 -6.65 22.70 2.30
C ASP A 217 -6.27 24.19 2.12
N SER A 218 -6.60 24.74 0.97
CA SER A 218 -6.34 26.15 0.62
C SER A 218 -6.98 27.18 1.56
N ASP A 219 -8.03 26.79 2.28
CA ASP A 219 -8.76 27.65 3.22
C ASP A 219 -8.27 27.47 4.67
N GLY A 220 -7.27 26.61 4.88
CA GLY A 220 -6.70 26.30 6.19
C GLY A 220 -7.51 25.29 7.01
N HIS A 221 -8.43 24.55 6.37
CA HIS A 221 -9.15 23.47 7.04
C HIS A 221 -8.37 22.16 6.98
N ARG A 222 -8.45 21.39 8.07
CA ARG A 222 -7.78 20.10 8.22
C ARG A 222 -8.42 19.04 7.34
N VAL A 223 -7.60 18.36 6.57
CA VAL A 223 -8.04 17.23 5.76
C VAL A 223 -8.27 16.01 6.65
N TYR A 224 -9.35 15.30 6.38
CA TYR A 224 -9.61 14.00 6.98
C TYR A 224 -10.08 13.01 5.91
N VAL A 225 -9.79 11.74 6.16
CA VAL A 225 -10.10 10.63 5.25
C VAL A 225 -10.74 9.50 6.04
N GLY A 226 -11.55 8.67 5.39
CA GLY A 226 -12.16 7.55 6.08
C GLY A 226 -13.46 7.10 5.46
N ASN A 227 -14.28 6.46 6.28
CA ASN A 227 -15.55 5.88 5.89
C ASN A 227 -15.46 5.00 4.63
N LEU A 228 -14.39 4.21 4.52
CA LEU A 228 -14.18 3.34 3.36
C LEU A 228 -15.15 2.17 3.41
N ASP A 229 -16.30 2.32 2.77
CA ASP A 229 -17.37 1.34 2.73
C ASP A 229 -17.82 1.04 1.28
N ALA A 230 -19.06 0.61 1.09
CA ALA A 230 -19.59 0.28 -0.22
C ALA A 230 -19.71 1.51 -1.15
N GLU A 231 -19.77 2.73 -0.61
CA GLU A 231 -19.81 3.98 -1.38
C GLU A 231 -18.40 4.48 -1.76
N GLY A 232 -17.37 3.88 -1.19
CA GLY A 232 -15.96 4.18 -1.46
C GLY A 232 -15.31 5.02 -0.35
N LEU A 233 -14.06 5.40 -0.59
CA LEU A 233 -13.29 6.25 0.30
C LEU A 233 -13.73 7.70 0.19
N PHE A 234 -13.93 8.35 1.34
CA PHE A 234 -14.18 9.77 1.42
C PHE A 234 -12.93 10.55 1.82
N VAL A 235 -12.77 11.72 1.21
CA VAL A 235 -11.74 12.72 1.54
C VAL A 235 -12.45 14.05 1.68
N TYR A 236 -12.35 14.68 2.85
CA TYR A 236 -13.05 15.92 3.20
C TYR A 236 -12.14 16.84 4.03
N ASN A 237 -12.68 17.99 4.43
CA ASN A 237 -12.01 18.95 5.29
C ASN A 237 -12.93 19.45 6.39
N TRP A 238 -12.35 19.79 7.54
CA TRP A 238 -13.03 20.42 8.67
C TRP A 238 -12.09 21.42 9.37
N ARG A 239 -12.65 22.44 10.01
CA ARG A 239 -11.92 23.30 10.97
C ARG A 239 -11.39 22.49 12.16
N ASP A 240 -10.28 22.98 12.72
CA ASP A 240 -9.57 22.36 13.86
C ASP A 240 -10.40 22.37 15.16
N ASP A 241 -11.24 23.38 15.37
CA ASP A 241 -12.06 23.53 16.60
C ASP A 241 -13.33 22.68 16.60
N ASP A 242 -13.75 22.19 15.44
CA ASP A 242 -14.97 21.43 15.31
C ASP A 242 -14.81 20.00 15.82
N ARG A 243 -15.92 19.43 16.29
CA ARG A 243 -15.96 18.17 17.01
C ARG A 243 -17.13 17.33 16.50
N THR A 244 -16.88 16.05 16.30
CA THR A 244 -17.92 15.07 15.97
C THR A 244 -17.48 13.69 16.48
N ASP A 245 -18.43 12.83 16.77
CA ASP A 245 -18.20 11.50 17.34
C ASP A 245 -17.63 10.50 16.32
N ASP A 246 -17.73 10.80 15.03
CA ASP A 246 -17.20 10.02 13.91
C ASP A 246 -15.88 10.54 13.32
N LEU A 247 -15.19 11.47 14.01
CA LEU A 247 -13.90 12.04 13.56
C LEU A 247 -12.80 11.83 14.61
N GLY A 248 -11.95 10.83 14.38
CA GLY A 248 -10.75 10.55 15.18
C GLY A 248 -9.48 11.15 14.59
N LEU A 249 -8.34 10.73 15.12
CA LEU A 249 -7.00 11.11 14.66
C LEU A 249 -6.27 9.91 14.05
N SER A 250 -5.67 10.11 12.86
CA SER A 250 -4.77 9.13 12.26
C SER A 250 -3.39 9.21 12.91
N ALA A 251 -2.66 8.10 12.93
CA ALA A 251 -1.34 8.08 13.50
C ALA A 251 -0.45 7.04 12.81
N ALA A 252 0.83 7.37 12.74
CA ALA A 252 1.91 6.51 12.27
C ALA A 252 3.05 6.56 13.28
N ARG A 253 3.85 5.49 13.32
CA ARG A 253 5.05 5.41 14.16
C ARG A 253 6.18 6.18 13.48
N LYS A 254 6.88 7.01 14.25
CA LYS A 254 8.12 7.64 13.80
C LYS A 254 9.20 6.58 13.56
N GLN A 255 10.02 6.84 12.55
CA GLN A 255 11.22 6.04 12.25
C GLN A 255 12.37 6.36 13.21
#